data_AF-A0A9W7G4N4-F1
#
_entry.id   AF-A0A9W7G4N4-F1
#
_cell.length_a   1.000
_cell.length_b   1.000
_cell.length_c   1.000
_cell.angle_alpha   90.00
_cell.angle_beta   90.00
_cell.angle_gamma   90.00
#
_symmetry.space_group_name_H-M   'P 1'
#
loop_
_entity.id
_entity.type
_entity.pdbx_description
1 polymer ?
#
loop_
_entity_poly.entity_id
_entity_poly.type
_entity_poly.pdbx_seq_one_letter_code
_entity_poly.pdbx_strand_id
1 'polypeptide(L)'
;MSEVALDLLDRVREFCMSKDFENQFDDFAAEHADIFLPAVDMEPGAEHQLEYMECFHKYLDHFEGKIKRFIETSGNGSESIEDFYDQCRDVLDEMEEFSPKRFFIEALLATTEYSIFFSLMMGEVRKKHPKYKPMEGFGGGGGGGGGGGGGGDDGEGEAKEG
;
A
#
# COMPACT_ATOMS: atom_id res chain seq x y z
N MET A 1 -17.06 24.96 -0.30
CA MET A 1 -15.68 24.55 0.05
C MET A 1 -14.75 25.75 -0.08
N SER A 2 -13.84 25.97 0.86
CA SER A 2 -12.80 27.00 0.74
C SER A 2 -11.67 26.49 -0.16
N GLU A 3 -11.04 27.37 -0.94
CA GLU A 3 -9.82 27.06 -1.73
C GLU A 3 -8.71 26.40 -0.88
N VAL A 4 -8.70 26.67 0.43
CA VAL A 4 -7.74 26.15 1.41
C VAL A 4 -7.87 24.64 1.61
N ALA A 5 -9.09 24.10 1.67
CA ALA A 5 -9.32 22.66 1.88
C ALA A 5 -8.83 21.82 0.68
N LEU A 6 -9.03 22.33 -0.55
CA LEU A 6 -8.55 21.68 -1.76
C LEU A 6 -7.01 21.69 -1.83
N ASP A 7 -6.39 22.79 -1.41
CA ASP A 7 -4.94 22.96 -1.34
C ASP A 7 -4.29 22.02 -0.31
N LEU A 8 -4.88 21.85 0.89
CA LEU A 8 -4.40 20.87 1.87
C LEU A 8 -4.47 19.44 1.32
N LEU A 9 -5.60 19.05 0.71
CA LEU A 9 -5.78 17.72 0.15
C LEU A 9 -4.78 17.41 -0.97
N ASP A 10 -4.51 18.37 -1.86
CA ASP A 10 -3.51 18.17 -2.91
C ASP A 10 -2.08 18.06 -2.34
N ARG A 11 -1.75 18.81 -1.29
CA ARG A 11 -0.45 18.69 -0.59
C ARG A 11 -0.29 17.35 0.13
N VAL A 12 -1.32 16.91 0.85
CA VAL A 12 -1.31 15.59 1.52
C VAL A 12 -1.22 14.49 0.48
N ARG A 13 -1.90 14.61 -0.66
CA ARG A 13 -1.75 13.68 -1.78
C ARG A 13 -0.31 13.60 -2.27
N GLU A 14 0.32 14.73 -2.55
CA GLU A 14 1.71 14.76 -2.99
C GLU A 14 2.67 14.14 -1.96
N PHE A 15 2.43 14.38 -0.67
CA PHE A 15 3.18 13.74 0.41
C PHE A 15 2.99 12.23 0.44
N CYS A 16 1.74 11.74 0.41
CA CYS A 16 1.44 10.31 0.43
C CYS A 16 1.93 9.57 -0.83
N MET A 17 2.01 10.26 -1.97
CA MET A 17 2.56 9.72 -3.22
C MET A 17 4.09 9.90 -3.34
N SER A 18 4.74 10.46 -2.32
CA SER A 18 6.19 10.59 -2.31
C SER A 18 6.85 9.22 -2.11
N LYS A 19 7.98 9.00 -2.78
CA LYS A 19 8.77 7.76 -2.60
C LYS A 19 9.18 7.54 -1.15
N ASP A 20 9.47 8.62 -0.43
CA ASP A 20 9.81 8.56 0.98
C ASP A 20 8.68 7.97 1.81
N PHE A 21 7.41 8.32 1.53
CA PHE A 21 6.26 7.76 2.22
C PHE A 21 5.95 6.34 1.75
N GLU A 22 6.02 6.08 0.44
CA GLU A 22 5.83 4.76 -0.16
C GLU A 22 6.80 3.72 0.41
N ASN A 23 8.10 4.05 0.50
CA ASN A 23 9.11 3.16 1.06
C ASN A 23 8.82 2.77 2.52
N GLN A 24 8.13 3.62 3.30
CA GLN A 24 7.79 3.28 4.68
C GLN A 24 6.74 2.16 4.75
N PHE A 25 5.84 2.07 3.77
CA PHE A 25 4.91 0.93 3.67
C PHE A 25 5.64 -0.35 3.42
N ASP A 26 6.56 -0.33 2.45
CA ASP A 26 7.38 -1.50 2.13
C ASP A 26 8.25 -1.91 3.31
N ASP A 27 8.89 -0.96 4.00
CA ASP A 27 9.72 -1.21 5.17
C ASP A 27 8.88 -1.81 6.33
N PHE A 28 7.71 -1.22 6.62
CA PHE A 28 6.82 -1.72 7.68
C PHE A 28 6.33 -3.14 7.37
N ALA A 29 5.88 -3.38 6.13
CA ALA A 29 5.44 -4.71 5.71
C ALA A 29 6.60 -5.70 5.77
N ALA A 30 7.79 -5.30 5.34
CA ALA A 30 8.99 -6.14 5.42
C ALA A 30 9.43 -6.44 6.86
N GLU A 31 9.12 -5.59 7.85
CA GLU A 31 9.43 -5.88 9.25
C GLU A 31 8.37 -6.76 9.91
N HIS A 32 7.09 -6.56 9.59
CA HIS A 32 5.99 -7.12 10.37
C HIS A 32 5.23 -8.26 9.68
N ALA A 33 5.41 -8.50 8.37
CA ALA A 33 4.65 -9.51 7.62
C ALA A 33 4.75 -10.93 8.20
N ASP A 34 5.87 -11.31 8.82
CA ASP A 34 6.12 -12.69 9.25
C ASP A 34 5.11 -13.18 10.31
N ILE A 35 4.49 -12.27 11.08
CA ILE A 35 3.44 -12.65 12.04
C ILE A 35 2.20 -13.22 11.34
N PHE A 36 1.97 -12.86 10.07
CA PHE A 36 0.84 -13.31 9.26
C PHE A 36 1.12 -14.64 8.53
N LEU A 37 2.32 -15.22 8.68
CA LEU A 37 2.66 -16.51 8.08
C LEU A 37 1.64 -17.63 8.40
N PRO A 38 1.12 -17.75 9.64
CA PRO A 38 0.09 -18.75 9.96
C PRO A 38 -1.23 -18.51 9.20
N ALA A 39 -1.50 -17.28 8.76
CA ALA A 39 -2.72 -16.92 8.05
C ALA A 39 -2.74 -17.35 6.58
N VAL A 40 -1.61 -17.79 6.04
CA VAL A 40 -1.51 -18.28 4.66
C VAL A 40 -2.37 -19.51 4.42
N ASP A 41 -2.44 -20.39 5.40
CA ASP A 41 -3.17 -21.67 5.32
C ASP A 41 -4.52 -21.62 6.06
N MET A 42 -4.97 -20.43 6.49
CA MET A 42 -6.25 -20.26 7.18
C MET A 42 -7.43 -20.38 6.22
N GLU A 43 -8.51 -21.02 6.68
CA GLU A 43 -9.76 -21.09 5.91
C GLU A 43 -10.44 -19.70 5.82
N PRO A 44 -11.17 -19.42 4.73
CA PRO A 44 -11.95 -18.19 4.62
C PRO A 44 -12.94 -18.06 5.79
N GLY A 45 -12.85 -16.94 6.53
CA GLY A 45 -13.70 -16.69 7.70
C GLY A 45 -13.16 -17.26 9.02
N ALA A 46 -11.95 -17.83 9.04
CA ALA A 46 -11.28 -18.20 10.27
C ALA A 46 -10.97 -16.97 11.14
N GLU A 47 -11.05 -17.13 12.46
CA GLU A 47 -10.78 -16.05 13.41
C GLU A 47 -9.33 -15.57 13.31
N HIS A 48 -9.17 -14.25 13.21
CA HIS A 48 -7.87 -13.61 13.16
C HIS A 48 -7.24 -13.54 14.55
N GLN A 49 -5.93 -13.71 14.61
CA GLN A 49 -5.18 -13.60 15.86
C GLN A 49 -5.16 -12.16 16.35
N LEU A 50 -5.09 -11.97 17.67
CA LEU A 50 -5.05 -10.64 18.29
C LEU A 50 -3.81 -9.87 17.82
N GLU A 51 -2.69 -10.56 17.62
CA GLU A 51 -1.45 -10.00 17.10
C GLU A 51 -1.62 -9.29 15.75
N TYR A 52 -2.58 -9.71 14.92
CA TYR A 52 -2.85 -9.08 13.63
C TYR A 52 -3.48 -7.70 13.83
N MET A 53 -4.41 -7.60 14.79
CA MET A 53 -5.06 -6.33 15.16
C MET A 53 -4.08 -5.40 15.87
N GLU A 54 -3.20 -5.92 16.73
CA GLU A 54 -2.14 -5.12 17.34
C GLU A 54 -1.16 -4.56 16.30
N CYS A 55 -0.81 -5.35 15.30
CA CYS A 55 0.02 -4.89 14.18
C CYS A 55 -0.70 -3.84 13.35
N PHE A 56 -2.00 -4.00 13.13
CA PHE A 56 -2.81 -3.00 12.44
C PHE A 56 -2.87 -1.67 13.20
N HIS A 57 -3.03 -1.68 14.52
CA HIS A 57 -2.98 -0.44 15.30
C HIS A 57 -1.60 0.24 15.22
N LYS A 58 -0.51 -0.54 15.26
CA LYS A 58 0.85 0.00 15.06
C LYS A 58 1.03 0.60 13.68
N TYR A 59 0.45 -0.03 12.66
CA TYR A 59 0.41 0.49 11.30
C TYR A 59 -0.31 1.83 11.25
N LEU A 60 -1.54 1.92 11.80
CA LEU A 60 -2.29 3.17 11.85
C LEU A 60 -1.50 4.26 12.58
N ASP A 61 -0.97 3.98 13.77
CA ASP A 61 -0.16 4.95 14.52
C ASP A 61 1.06 5.45 13.72
N HIS A 62 1.70 4.56 12.93
CA HIS A 62 2.86 4.92 12.12
C HIS A 62 2.48 5.80 10.93
N PHE A 63 1.45 5.42 10.18
CA PHE A 63 1.03 6.12 8.96
C PHE A 63 0.20 7.36 9.25
N GLU A 64 -0.85 7.22 10.07
CA GLU A 64 -1.65 8.36 10.52
C GLU A 64 -0.81 9.34 11.33
N GLY A 65 0.13 8.86 12.16
CA GLY A 65 1.04 9.75 12.89
C GLY A 65 1.90 10.63 11.97
N LYS A 66 2.34 10.10 10.82
CA LYS A 66 3.09 10.88 9.81
C LYS A 66 2.18 11.85 9.06
N ILE A 67 1.00 11.41 8.62
CA ILE A 67 0.01 12.25 7.94
C ILE A 67 -0.42 13.39 8.87
N LYS A 68 -0.74 13.08 10.12
CA LYS A 68 -1.06 14.05 11.17
C LYS A 68 0.04 15.07 11.35
N ARG A 69 1.29 14.62 11.52
CA ARG A 69 2.44 15.54 11.64
C ARG A 69 2.59 16.41 10.39
N PHE A 70 2.37 15.86 9.21
CA PHE A 70 2.42 16.63 7.96
C PHE A 70 1.31 17.68 7.92
N ILE A 71 0.07 17.33 8.28
CA ILE A 71 -1.07 18.27 8.35
C ILE A 71 -0.80 19.36 9.39
N GLU A 72 -0.34 19.01 10.58
CA GLU A 72 -0.01 19.98 11.65
C GLU A 72 1.11 20.95 11.25
N THR A 73 2.06 20.50 10.41
CA THR A 73 3.21 21.31 9.97
C THR A 73 2.90 22.12 8.71
N SER A 74 2.11 21.57 7.79
CA SER A 74 1.81 22.16 6.47
C SER A 74 0.50 22.94 6.45
N GLY A 75 -0.40 22.67 7.39
CA GLY A 75 -1.63 23.42 7.64
C GLY A 75 -1.36 24.66 8.47
N ASN A 76 -2.37 25.52 8.61
CA ASN A 76 -2.24 26.76 9.39
C ASN A 76 -2.30 26.53 10.92
N GLY A 77 -2.04 25.30 11.38
CA GLY A 77 -2.06 24.91 12.79
C GLY A 77 -3.45 24.72 13.40
N SER A 78 -4.52 24.80 12.60
CA SER A 78 -5.91 24.65 13.06
C SER A 78 -6.61 23.39 12.56
N GLU A 79 -5.97 22.61 11.71
CA GLU A 79 -6.57 21.45 11.03
C GLU A 79 -6.09 20.17 11.71
N SER A 80 -7.04 19.39 12.23
CA SER A 80 -6.75 18.07 12.78
C SER A 80 -6.78 16.99 11.68
N ILE A 81 -6.21 15.83 11.98
CA ILE A 81 -6.29 14.69 11.06
C ILE A 81 -7.74 14.19 10.92
N GLU A 82 -8.52 14.30 12.00
CA GLU A 82 -9.95 14.00 12.01
C GLU A 82 -10.71 14.92 11.05
N ASP A 83 -10.47 16.23 11.14
CA ASP A 83 -11.08 17.22 10.22
C ASP A 83 -10.68 16.96 8.76
N PHE A 84 -9.45 16.50 8.54
CA PHE A 84 -8.98 16.15 7.20
C PHE A 84 -9.69 14.91 6.63
N TYR A 85 -9.91 13.87 7.44
CA TYR A 85 -10.66 12.70 6.99
C TYR A 85 -12.15 12.99 6.76
N ASP A 86 -12.76 13.84 7.58
CA ASP A 86 -14.13 14.28 7.36
C ASP A 86 -14.25 15.08 6.06
N GLN A 87 -13.31 16.00 5.79
CA GLN A 87 -13.23 16.70 4.51
C GLN A 87 -13.02 15.74 3.33
N CYS A 88 -12.21 14.70 3.49
CA CYS A 88 -12.03 13.69 2.45
C CYS A 88 -13.36 12.99 2.10
N ARG A 89 -14.17 12.65 3.11
CA ARG A 89 -15.50 12.04 2.91
C ARG A 89 -16.45 13.00 2.21
N ASP A 90 -16.52 14.25 2.66
CA ASP A 90 -17.36 15.28 2.05
C ASP A 90 -16.99 15.51 0.58
N VAL A 91 -15.68 15.57 0.27
CA VAL A 91 -15.20 15.70 -1.11
C VAL A 91 -15.54 14.48 -1.95
N LEU A 92 -15.48 13.27 -1.37
CA LEU A 92 -15.78 12.03 -2.10
C LEU A 92 -17.24 11.97 -2.58
N ASP A 93 -18.17 12.45 -1.76
CA ASP A 93 -19.61 12.46 -2.07
C ASP A 93 -19.95 13.43 -3.21
N GLU A 94 -19.16 14.50 -3.38
CA GLU A 94 -19.36 15.51 -4.43
C GLU A 94 -18.51 15.24 -5.69
N MET A 95 -17.62 14.24 -5.67
CA MET A 95 -16.70 13.96 -6.77
C MET A 95 -17.24 13.01 -7.83
N GLU A 96 -16.95 13.33 -9.10
CA GLU A 96 -17.19 12.43 -10.23
C GLU A 96 -16.47 11.08 -10.07
N GLU A 97 -17.15 10.01 -10.50
CA GLU A 97 -16.75 8.61 -10.32
C GLU A 97 -15.35 8.29 -10.88
N PHE A 98 -14.87 9.02 -11.89
CA PHE A 98 -13.61 8.72 -12.59
C PHE A 98 -12.48 9.73 -12.33
N SER A 99 -12.53 10.47 -11.22
CA SER A 99 -11.47 11.42 -10.86
C SER A 99 -10.25 10.72 -10.24
N PRO A 100 -8.99 10.98 -10.70
CA PRO A 100 -7.77 10.51 -10.04
C PRO A 100 -7.69 10.84 -8.54
N LYS A 101 -8.28 11.98 -8.15
CA LYS A 101 -8.34 12.42 -6.76
C LYS A 101 -9.32 11.58 -5.94
N ARG A 102 -10.42 11.11 -6.54
CA ARG A 102 -11.36 10.17 -5.93
C ARG A 102 -10.66 8.85 -5.59
N PHE A 103 -9.94 8.26 -6.56
CA PHE A 103 -9.18 7.03 -6.33
C PHE A 103 -8.15 7.16 -5.21
N PHE A 104 -7.49 8.32 -5.12
CA PHE A 104 -6.56 8.58 -4.02
C PHE A 104 -7.27 8.62 -2.66
N ILE A 105 -8.39 9.34 -2.54
CA ILE A 105 -9.14 9.43 -1.28
C ILE A 105 -9.67 8.05 -0.88
N GLU A 106 -10.22 7.29 -1.82
CA GLU A 106 -10.67 5.92 -1.59
C GLU A 106 -9.53 5.03 -1.13
N ALA A 107 -8.36 5.11 -1.76
CA ALA A 107 -7.17 4.37 -1.34
C ALA A 107 -6.71 4.77 0.06
N LEU A 108 -6.70 6.07 0.37
CA LEU A 108 -6.30 6.59 1.67
C LEU A 108 -7.25 6.14 2.79
N LEU A 109 -8.56 6.18 2.56
CA LEU A 109 -9.54 5.68 3.52
C LEU A 109 -9.46 4.16 3.64
N ALA A 110 -9.28 3.46 2.52
CA ALA A 110 -9.10 2.01 2.48
C ALA A 110 -7.86 1.57 3.27
N THR A 111 -6.76 2.35 3.27
CA THR A 111 -5.59 2.03 4.12
C THR A 111 -5.89 2.07 5.60
N THR A 112 -6.93 2.79 6.04
CA THR A 112 -7.42 2.77 7.42
C THR A 112 -8.37 1.61 7.71
N GLU A 113 -8.63 0.73 6.73
CA GLU A 113 -9.42 -0.48 6.91
C GLU A 113 -8.55 -1.72 7.13
N TYR A 114 -8.90 -2.49 8.16
CA TYR A 114 -8.17 -3.70 8.53
C TYR A 114 -8.10 -4.74 7.39
N SER A 115 -9.16 -4.90 6.60
CA SER A 115 -9.24 -5.86 5.48
C SER A 115 -8.19 -5.60 4.40
N ILE A 116 -7.96 -4.33 4.09
CA ILE A 116 -7.01 -3.88 3.08
C ILE A 116 -5.59 -4.02 3.62
N PHE A 117 -5.36 -3.57 4.85
CA PHE A 117 -4.10 -3.79 5.56
C PHE A 117 -3.72 -5.27 5.59
N PHE A 118 -4.65 -6.14 5.99
CA PHE A 118 -4.42 -7.58 6.04
C PHE A 118 -4.04 -8.14 4.67
N SER A 119 -4.73 -7.71 3.61
CA SER A 119 -4.43 -8.13 2.24
C SER A 119 -3.03 -7.70 1.78
N LEU A 120 -2.58 -6.50 2.17
CA LEU A 120 -1.22 -6.01 1.90
C LEU A 120 -0.16 -6.85 2.61
N MET A 121 -0.35 -7.12 3.91
CA MET A 121 0.58 -7.95 4.68
C MET A 121 0.67 -9.37 4.13
N MET A 122 -0.46 -9.95 3.71
CA MET A 122 -0.51 -11.24 3.04
C MET A 122 0.22 -11.24 1.68
N GLY A 123 0.17 -10.13 0.95
CA GLY A 123 0.96 -9.93 -0.27
C GLY A 123 2.47 -10.01 0.02
N GLU A 124 2.93 -9.31 1.06
CA GLU A 124 4.35 -9.30 1.43
C GLU A 124 4.82 -10.66 1.98
N VAL A 125 4.00 -11.36 2.76
CA VAL A 125 4.28 -12.75 3.18
C VAL A 125 4.53 -13.66 1.97
N ARG A 126 3.67 -13.60 0.96
CA ARG A 126 3.77 -14.43 -0.25
C ARG A 126 5.01 -14.08 -1.09
N LYS A 127 5.43 -12.81 -1.09
CA LYS A 127 6.67 -12.35 -1.74
C LYS A 127 7.91 -12.87 -1.01
N LYS A 128 7.93 -12.79 0.32
CA LYS A 128 9.03 -13.31 1.17
C LYS A 128 9.12 -14.84 1.22
N HIS A 129 7.98 -15.52 1.09
CA HIS A 129 7.91 -16.97 1.16
C HIS A 129 7.32 -17.54 -0.14
N PRO A 130 8.13 -17.66 -1.22
CA PRO A 130 7.68 -18.12 -2.53
C PRO A 130 7.00 -19.49 -2.53
N LYS A 131 7.28 -20.32 -1.53
CA LYS A 131 6.64 -21.63 -1.31
C LYS A 131 5.13 -21.54 -1.09
N TYR A 132 4.61 -20.35 -0.78
CA TYR A 132 3.19 -20.05 -0.60
C TYR A 132 2.63 -19.16 -1.73
N LYS A 133 3.37 -18.94 -2.82
CA LYS A 133 2.79 -18.31 -4.01
C LYS A 133 1.66 -19.20 -4.53
N PRO A 134 0.48 -18.63 -4.84
CA PRO A 134 -0.49 -19.34 -5.67
C PRO A 134 0.22 -19.80 -6.93
N MET A 135 0.12 -21.09 -7.25
CA MET A 135 0.69 -21.65 -8.47
C MET A 135 0.21 -20.81 -9.66
N GLU A 136 1.13 -20.15 -10.37
CA GLU A 136 0.78 -19.31 -11.52
C GLU A 136 0.07 -20.17 -12.56
N GLY A 137 -1.25 -19.98 -12.67
CA GLY A 137 -2.06 -20.71 -13.63
C GLY A 137 -3.53 -20.79 -13.25
N PHE A 138 -4.21 -19.67 -13.02
CA PHE A 138 -5.61 -19.44 -13.44
C PHE A 138 -6.06 -18.00 -13.09
N GLY A 139 -5.98 -17.10 -14.08
CA GLY A 139 -6.89 -15.96 -14.36
C GLY A 139 -7.14 -14.85 -13.32
N GLY A 140 -6.71 -13.62 -13.64
CA GLY A 140 -7.26 -12.38 -13.08
C GLY A 140 -6.30 -11.20 -13.24
N GLY A 141 -6.57 -10.30 -14.19
CA GLY A 141 -5.61 -9.32 -14.71
C GLY A 141 -5.33 -8.09 -13.84
N GLY A 142 -4.24 -7.39 -14.17
CA GLY A 142 -3.87 -6.12 -13.56
C GLY A 142 -2.45 -5.64 -13.88
N GLY A 143 -2.23 -5.19 -15.12
CA GLY A 143 -1.39 -4.04 -15.51
C GLY A 143 0.10 -3.92 -15.10
N GLY A 144 0.94 -3.72 -16.13
CA GLY A 144 2.27 -3.08 -16.05
C GLY A 144 3.38 -3.95 -16.65
N GLY A 145 3.62 -3.95 -17.97
CA GLY A 145 4.48 -2.96 -18.65
C GLY A 145 5.97 -3.26 -18.35
N GLY A 146 6.85 -3.70 -19.24
CA GLY A 146 6.95 -3.55 -20.69
C GLY A 146 8.37 -3.04 -21.00
N GLY A 147 9.16 -3.84 -21.73
CA GLY A 147 10.47 -3.48 -22.31
C GLY A 147 11.67 -4.11 -21.59
N GLY A 148 12.59 -4.83 -22.23
CA GLY A 148 12.88 -5.00 -23.65
C GLY A 148 14.40 -4.86 -23.87
N GLY A 149 14.99 -5.82 -24.59
CA GLY A 149 16.38 -5.81 -25.07
C GLY A 149 17.31 -6.68 -24.22
N GLY A 150 17.94 -7.74 -24.72
CA GLY A 150 18.38 -8.03 -26.09
C GLY A 150 19.90 -7.99 -26.11
N GLY A 151 20.53 -9.13 -26.43
CA GLY A 151 21.97 -9.25 -26.59
C GLY A 151 22.44 -10.69 -26.45
N GLY A 152 22.32 -11.45 -27.54
CA GLY A 152 23.12 -12.67 -27.74
C GLY A 152 24.49 -12.30 -28.31
N ASP A 153 25.45 -13.20 -28.11
CA ASP A 153 26.64 -13.47 -28.95
C ASP A 153 27.27 -14.72 -28.30
N ASP A 154 27.27 -15.89 -28.95
CA ASP A 154 28.39 -16.43 -29.74
C ASP A 154 29.69 -16.50 -28.89
N GLY A 155 30.42 -17.59 -28.69
CA GLY A 155 30.58 -18.90 -29.32
C GLY A 155 31.94 -19.45 -28.86
N GLU A 156 32.23 -20.72 -29.19
CA GLU A 156 33.54 -21.41 -29.05
C GLU A 156 33.97 -21.79 -27.60
N GLY A 157 34.54 -22.95 -27.28
CA GLY A 157 35.04 -24.09 -28.03
C GLY A 157 35.98 -24.91 -27.11
N GLU A 158 36.00 -26.23 -27.32
CA GLU A 158 37.02 -27.23 -26.89
C GLU A 158 37.24 -27.56 -25.39
N ALA A 159 37.04 -28.84 -25.04
CA ALA A 159 38.16 -29.76 -24.77
C ALA A 159 37.70 -31.23 -24.81
N LYS A 160 38.55 -32.05 -25.43
CA LYS A 160 38.44 -33.49 -25.66
C LYS A 160 38.57 -34.30 -24.38
N GLU A 161 37.91 -35.45 -24.30
CA GLU A 161 38.47 -36.67 -23.69
C GLU A 161 37.71 -37.92 -24.17
N GLY A 162 38.45 -38.95 -24.63
CA GLY A 162 37.93 -40.24 -25.08
C GLY A 162 38.63 -40.80 -26.30
#